data_AF-A0A1C5DIX4-F1
#
_entry.id   AF-A0A1C5DIX4-F1
#
_cell.length_a   1.000
_cell.length_b   1.000
_cell.length_c   1.000
_cell.angle_alpha   90.00
_cell.angle_beta   90.00
_cell.angle_gamma   90.00
#
_symmetry.space_group_name_H-M   'P 1'
#
loop_
_entity.id
_entity.type
_entity.pdbx_description
1 polymer ?
#
loop_
_entity_poly.entity_id
_entity_poly.type
_entity_poly.pdbx_seq_one_letter_code
_entity_poly.pdbx_strand_id
1 'polypeptide(L)'
;MVVRDISAQEWKQIAAASPAFMASDMPPLEVPHWLLRPARMIKATFAAPDKAAAWYRDQVSELSPSFTADHDKDPSRQAEWFAAADSRLRWGGDVVGGWYLRGTRFASVQVVACANRIRPTIPCPMH
;
A
#
# COMPACT_ATOMS: atom_id res chain seq x y z
N MET A 1 12.85 1.43 -20.72
CA MET A 1 11.40 1.62 -20.54
C MET A 1 11.16 3.11 -20.48
N VAL A 2 10.52 3.68 -21.50
CA VAL A 2 10.22 5.12 -21.52
C VAL A 2 9.07 5.32 -20.53
N VAL A 3 9.36 5.86 -19.35
CA VAL A 3 8.31 6.37 -18.47
C VAL A 3 7.76 7.60 -19.19
N ARG A 4 6.57 7.47 -19.77
CA ARG A 4 5.85 8.65 -20.24
C ARG A 4 5.59 9.53 -19.02
N ASP A 5 5.94 10.81 -19.11
CA ASP A 5 5.50 11.81 -18.14
C ASP A 5 4.01 12.09 -18.32
N ILE A 6 3.19 11.17 -17.81
CA ILE A 6 1.73 11.29 -17.77
C ILE A 6 1.40 12.37 -16.74
N SER A 7 0.61 13.37 -17.14
CA SER A 7 0.22 14.46 -16.24
C SER A 7 -0.75 13.98 -15.15
N ALA A 8 -0.85 14.75 -14.05
CA ALA A 8 -1.84 14.47 -13.00
C ALA A 8 -3.28 14.39 -13.54
N GLN A 9 -3.62 15.25 -14.51
CA GLN A 9 -4.95 15.27 -15.13
C GLN A 9 -5.19 14.03 -16.00
N GLU A 10 -4.20 13.64 -16.79
CA GLU A 10 -4.28 12.46 -17.64
C GLU A 10 -4.39 11.18 -16.79
N TRP A 11 -3.64 11.08 -15.68
CA TRP A 11 -3.79 9.99 -14.72
C TRP A 11 -5.21 9.87 -14.16
N LYS A 12 -5.82 11.00 -13.77
CA LYS A 12 -7.21 11.03 -13.28
C LYS A 12 -8.19 10.55 -14.36
N GLN A 13 -7.98 10.93 -15.62
CA GLN A 13 -8.81 10.49 -16.74
C GLN A 13 -8.66 8.99 -17.01
N ILE A 14 -7.44 8.45 -17.01
CA ILE A 14 -7.17 7.02 -17.18
C ILE A 14 -7.87 6.21 -16.08
N ALA A 15 -7.73 6.63 -14.82
CA ALA A 15 -8.38 5.96 -13.70
C ALA A 15 -9.91 6.03 -13.78
N ALA A 16 -10.47 7.22 -14.07
CA ALA A 16 -11.91 7.43 -14.18
C ALA A 16 -12.56 6.65 -15.33
N ALA A 17 -11.80 6.36 -16.40
CA ALA A 17 -12.26 5.54 -17.52
C ALA A 17 -12.45 4.05 -17.17
N SER A 18 -11.99 3.60 -15.98
CA SER A 18 -12.12 2.21 -15.54
C SER A 18 -12.90 2.11 -14.21
N PRO A 19 -14.24 1.97 -14.25
CA PRO A 19 -15.05 1.77 -13.05
C PRO A 19 -14.62 0.55 -12.21
N ALA A 20 -14.16 -0.53 -12.87
CA ALA A 20 -13.66 -1.72 -12.20
C ALA A 20 -12.41 -1.42 -11.35
N PHE A 21 -11.47 -0.63 -11.88
CA PHE A 21 -10.31 -0.17 -11.13
C PHE A 21 -10.70 0.72 -9.93
N MET A 22 -11.68 1.60 -10.12
CA MET A 22 -12.14 2.56 -9.11
C MET A 22 -12.96 1.94 -7.97
N ALA A 23 -13.48 0.73 -8.16
CA ALA A 23 -14.29 0.00 -7.19
C ALA A 23 -13.57 -1.21 -6.57
N SER A 24 -12.51 -1.71 -7.21
CA SER A 24 -11.79 -2.90 -6.75
C SER A 24 -11.09 -2.66 -5.40
N ASP A 25 -11.06 -3.66 -4.54
CA ASP A 25 -10.25 -3.76 -3.33
C ASP A 25 -8.92 -4.51 -3.57
N MET A 26 -8.70 -5.02 -4.78
CA MET A 26 -7.50 -5.77 -5.13
C MET A 26 -6.31 -4.83 -5.34
N PRO A 27 -5.08 -5.25 -4.98
CA PRO A 27 -3.87 -4.49 -5.30
C PRO A 27 -3.75 -4.17 -6.80
N PRO A 28 -3.47 -2.92 -7.18
CA PRO A 28 -3.16 -2.56 -8.56
C PRO A 28 -1.81 -3.12 -8.99
N LEU A 29 -1.57 -3.15 -10.31
CA LEU A 29 -0.30 -3.63 -10.88
C LEU A 29 0.91 -2.81 -10.41
N GLU A 30 0.76 -1.49 -10.29
CA GLU A 30 1.77 -0.62 -9.67
C GLU A 30 1.21 -0.02 -8.39
N VAL A 31 1.99 -0.11 -7.30
CA VAL A 31 1.63 0.40 -5.97
C VAL A 31 1.18 1.88 -5.97
N PRO A 32 1.83 2.80 -6.71
CA PRO A 32 1.42 4.21 -6.72
C PRO A 32 0.00 4.43 -7.25
N HIS A 33 -0.56 3.49 -8.03
CA HIS A 33 -1.92 3.59 -8.53
C HIS A 33 -2.98 3.49 -7.42
N TRP A 34 -2.63 3.07 -6.20
CA TRP A 34 -3.51 3.25 -5.04
C TRP A 34 -3.91 4.72 -4.84
N LEU A 35 -3.03 5.67 -5.15
CA LEU A 35 -3.29 7.11 -5.01
C LEU A 35 -4.31 7.64 -6.03
N LEU A 36 -4.56 6.89 -7.11
CA LEU A 36 -5.60 7.21 -8.09
C LEU A 36 -6.98 6.74 -7.66
N ARG A 37 -7.06 5.89 -6.62
CA ARG A 37 -8.34 5.42 -6.11
C ARG A 37 -9.04 6.49 -5.29
N PRO A 38 -10.39 6.43 -5.21
CA PRO A 38 -11.14 7.41 -4.44
C PRO A 38 -10.76 7.43 -2.96
N ALA A 39 -10.74 8.64 -2.38
CA ALA A 39 -10.43 8.89 -0.97
C ALA A 39 -11.20 7.99 0.02
N ARG A 40 -12.45 7.63 -0.28
CA ARG A 40 -13.27 6.72 0.55
C ARG A 40 -12.65 5.32 0.78
N MET A 41 -11.69 4.92 -0.04
CA MET A 41 -10.98 3.64 0.09
C MET A 41 -9.78 3.71 1.04
N ILE A 42 -9.35 4.92 1.41
CA ILE A 42 -8.23 5.14 2.31
C ILE A 42 -8.67 4.77 3.73
N LYS A 43 -7.93 3.86 4.37
CA LYS A 43 -8.23 3.42 5.74
C LYS A 43 -7.68 4.37 6.80
N ALA A 44 -6.54 4.99 6.53
CA ALA A 44 -5.91 5.98 7.39
C ALA A 44 -4.88 6.81 6.60
N THR A 45 -4.56 8.01 7.10
CA THR A 45 -3.48 8.86 6.58
C THR A 45 -2.55 9.27 7.71
N PHE A 46 -1.27 9.47 7.39
CA PHE A 46 -0.23 9.76 8.37
C PHE A 46 0.74 10.80 7.83
N ALA A 47 1.02 11.84 8.63
CA ALA A 47 2.08 12.80 8.34
C ALA A 47 3.45 12.30 8.87
N ALA A 48 3.44 11.54 9.96
CA ALA A 48 4.65 11.04 10.61
C ALA A 48 4.89 9.56 10.23
N PRO A 49 6.10 9.20 9.75
CA PRO A 49 6.38 7.85 9.24
C PRO A 49 6.33 6.76 10.31
N ASP A 50 6.67 7.09 11.56
CA ASP A 50 6.58 6.18 12.71
C ASP A 50 5.12 5.79 13.03
N LYS A 51 4.18 6.73 12.91
CA LYS A 51 2.74 6.44 13.06
C LYS A 51 2.23 5.54 11.94
N ALA A 52 2.71 5.74 10.72
CA ALA A 52 2.38 4.88 9.58
C ALA A 52 2.95 3.46 9.77
N ALA A 53 4.17 3.35 10.28
CA ALA A 53 4.81 2.06 10.58
C ALA A 53 4.10 1.33 11.72
N ALA A 54 3.69 2.04 12.77
CA ALA A 54 2.90 1.48 13.86
C ALA A 54 1.54 0.95 13.35
N TRP A 55 0.82 1.75 12.55
CA TRP A 55 -0.43 1.30 11.95
C TRP A 55 -0.25 0.05 11.09
N TYR A 56 0.78 0.02 10.23
CA TYR A 56 1.08 -1.15 9.41
C TYR A 56 1.34 -2.39 10.27
N ARG A 57 2.13 -2.26 11.33
CA ARG A 57 2.39 -3.35 12.29
C ARG A 57 1.10 -3.87 12.89
N ASP A 58 0.25 -2.98 13.40
CA ASP A 58 -1.01 -3.36 14.05
C ASP A 58 -1.92 -4.14 13.09
N GLN A 59 -2.07 -3.68 11.84
CA GLN A 59 -2.86 -4.38 10.82
C GLN A 59 -2.31 -5.78 10.50
N VAL A 60 -0.98 -5.92 10.39
CA VAL A 60 -0.35 -7.22 10.09
C VAL A 60 -0.43 -8.16 11.29
N SER A 61 -0.22 -7.65 12.51
CA SER A 61 -0.33 -8.44 13.74
C SER A 61 -1.75 -8.96 13.97
N GLU A 62 -2.78 -8.17 13.64
CA GLU A 62 -4.18 -8.62 13.69
C GLU A 62 -4.46 -9.79 12.74
N LEU A 63 -3.86 -9.76 11.53
CA LEU A 63 -4.03 -10.80 10.52
C LEU A 63 -3.17 -12.05 10.77
N SER A 64 -2.05 -11.90 11.48
CA SER A 64 -1.02 -12.94 11.62
C SER A 64 -1.53 -14.32 12.06
N PRO A 65 -2.45 -14.45 13.03
CA PRO A 65 -3.00 -15.75 13.43
C PRO A 65 -3.69 -16.51 12.29
N SER A 66 -4.16 -15.79 11.26
CA SER A 66 -4.86 -16.35 10.10
C SER A 66 -3.95 -16.73 8.93
N PHE A 67 -2.65 -16.40 8.99
CA PHE A 67 -1.71 -16.73 7.92
C PHE A 67 -1.63 -18.24 7.70
N THR A 68 -1.48 -18.65 6.44
CA THR A 68 -1.33 -20.07 6.09
C THR A 68 0.08 -20.56 6.35
N ALA A 69 1.09 -19.77 5.98
CA ALA A 69 2.47 -20.15 6.14
C ALA A 69 2.98 -19.88 7.57
N ASP A 70 3.60 -20.88 8.19
CA ASP A 70 4.12 -20.73 9.57
C ASP A 70 5.30 -19.78 9.65
N HIS A 71 6.11 -19.69 8.59
CA HIS A 71 7.20 -18.72 8.56
C HIS A 71 6.71 -17.27 8.61
N ASP A 72 5.53 -16.95 8.07
CA ASP A 72 4.96 -15.60 8.15
C ASP A 72 4.44 -15.28 9.57
N LYS A 73 4.32 -16.28 10.44
CA LYS A 73 3.96 -16.13 11.86
C LYS A 73 5.17 -16.10 12.76
N ASP A 74 6.38 -16.37 12.23
CA ASP A 74 7.58 -16.37 13.03
C ASP A 74 7.85 -14.96 13.61
N PRO A 75 7.94 -14.81 14.94
CA PRO A 75 8.08 -13.50 15.56
C PRO A 75 9.37 -12.77 15.17
N SER A 76 10.47 -13.49 14.96
CA SER A 76 11.75 -12.88 14.60
C SER A 76 11.73 -12.34 13.18
N ARG A 77 11.16 -13.09 12.25
CA ARG A 77 10.94 -12.65 10.87
C ARG A 77 9.97 -11.48 10.79
N GLN A 78 8.90 -11.48 11.59
CA GLN A 78 7.99 -10.33 11.66
C GLN A 78 8.70 -9.08 12.19
N ALA A 79 9.54 -9.21 13.21
CA ALA A 79 10.33 -8.10 13.73
C ALA A 79 11.27 -7.51 12.66
N GLU A 80 11.95 -8.37 11.89
CA GLU A 80 12.80 -7.95 10.76
C GLU A 80 11.99 -7.22 9.67
N TRP A 81 10.83 -7.76 9.30
CA TRP A 81 9.92 -7.10 8.35
C TRP A 81 9.53 -5.72 8.88
N PHE A 82 9.04 -5.62 10.11
CA PHE A 82 8.58 -4.35 10.66
C PHE A 82 9.70 -3.32 10.78
N ALA A 83 10.94 -3.73 11.05
CA ALA A 83 12.10 -2.85 11.01
C ALA A 83 12.40 -2.35 9.59
N ALA A 84 12.31 -3.22 8.58
CA ALA A 84 12.48 -2.84 7.19
C ALA A 84 11.36 -1.90 6.71
N ALA A 85 10.12 -2.14 7.13
CA ALA A 85 8.97 -1.28 6.84
C ALA A 85 9.13 0.12 7.45
N ASP A 86 9.51 0.22 8.73
CA ASP A 86 9.78 1.50 9.40
C ASP A 86 10.89 2.28 8.67
N SER A 87 12.01 1.63 8.38
CA SER A 87 13.12 2.23 7.64
C SER A 87 12.66 2.75 6.27
N ARG A 88 11.87 1.97 5.53
CA ARG A 88 11.38 2.36 4.21
C ARG A 88 10.41 3.55 4.26
N LEU A 89 9.51 3.58 5.24
CA LEU A 89 8.58 4.69 5.45
C LEU A 89 9.30 5.98 5.83
N ARG A 90 10.35 5.91 6.66
CA ARG A 90 11.18 7.08 7.02
C ARG A 90 11.85 7.74 5.82
N TRP A 91 12.14 6.99 4.77
CA TRP A 91 12.74 7.48 3.54
C TRP A 91 11.69 7.81 2.44
N GLY A 92 10.41 7.86 2.82
CA GLY A 92 9.30 8.21 1.92
C GLY A 92 8.98 7.12 0.88
N GLY A 93 9.32 5.86 1.18
CA GLY A 93 9.01 4.72 0.31
C GLY A 93 7.67 4.07 0.66
N ASP A 94 7.10 3.36 -0.31
CA ASP A 94 5.90 2.54 -0.09
C ASP A 94 6.26 1.24 0.64
N VAL A 95 5.36 0.76 1.49
CA VAL A 95 5.41 -0.58 2.10
C VAL A 95 4.20 -1.38 1.64
N VAL A 96 4.45 -2.60 1.15
CA VAL A 96 3.43 -3.52 0.66
C VAL A 96 3.67 -4.88 1.27
N GLY A 97 2.63 -5.47 1.85
CA GLY A 97 2.63 -6.86 2.28
C GLY A 97 1.41 -7.59 1.75
N GLY A 98 1.57 -8.89 1.51
CA GLY A 98 0.55 -9.78 1.00
C GLY A 98 0.74 -11.18 1.58
N TRP A 99 -0.35 -11.78 2.07
CA TRP A 99 -0.33 -13.06 2.75
C TRP A 99 -1.52 -13.90 2.32
N TYR A 100 -1.27 -15.19 2.06
CA TYR A 100 -2.34 -16.17 1.97
C TYR A 100 -2.86 -16.48 3.36
N LEU A 101 -4.18 -16.40 3.51
CA LEU A 101 -4.88 -16.74 4.75
C LEU A 101 -5.48 -18.14 4.64
N ARG A 102 -5.85 -18.71 5.79
CA ARG A 102 -6.62 -19.96 5.85
C ARG A 102 -7.91 -19.85 5.03
N GLY A 103 -8.18 -20.89 4.23
CA GLY A 103 -9.32 -21.00 3.33
C GLY A 103 -9.28 -19.95 2.23
N THR A 104 -8.77 -20.31 1.04
CA THR A 104 -8.76 -19.59 -0.26
C THR A 104 -8.77 -18.05 -0.25
N ARG A 105 -8.24 -17.41 0.79
CA ARG A 105 -8.29 -15.97 1.02
C ARG A 105 -6.88 -15.39 0.93
N PHE A 106 -6.82 -14.13 0.54
CA PHE A 106 -5.59 -13.35 0.49
C PHE A 106 -5.85 -12.02 1.17
N ALA A 107 -4.92 -11.61 2.04
CA ALA A 107 -4.92 -10.28 2.62
C ALA A 107 -3.72 -9.52 2.11
N SER A 108 -3.88 -8.22 1.97
CA SER A 108 -2.77 -7.33 1.68
C SER A 108 -2.91 -6.05 2.50
N VAL A 109 -1.80 -5.58 3.05
CA VAL A 109 -1.71 -4.30 3.76
C VAL A 109 -0.69 -3.43 3.03
N GLN A 110 -1.05 -2.19 2.72
CA GLN A 110 -0.17 -1.25 2.03
C GLN A 110 -0.20 0.13 2.68
N VAL A 111 0.97 0.76 2.73
CA VAL A 111 1.14 2.17 3.04
C VAL A 111 1.86 2.80 1.85
N VAL A 112 1.19 3.75 1.19
CA VAL A 112 1.69 4.38 -0.03
C VAL A 112 2.01 5.84 0.26
N ALA A 113 3.23 6.26 -0.06
CA ALA A 113 3.70 7.61 0.20
C ALA A 113 3.11 8.61 -0.81
N CYS A 114 2.60 9.73 -0.29
CA CYS A 114 2.24 10.89 -1.10
C CYS A 114 3.51 11.68 -1.49
N ALA A 115 3.53 12.28 -2.68
CA ALA A 115 4.75 12.58 -3.44
C ALA A 115 5.54 11.31 -3.80
N ASN A 116 4.82 10.34 -4.38
CA ASN A 116 5.38 9.03 -4.70
C ASN A 116 6.61 9.14 -5.62
N ARG A 117 7.71 8.49 -5.24
CA ARG A 117 9.00 8.62 -5.94
C ARG A 117 9.03 7.95 -7.32
N ILE A 118 8.19 6.93 -7.55
CA ILE A 118 8.15 6.17 -8.81
C ILE A 118 7.19 6.84 -9.81
N ARG A 119 6.13 7.47 -9.30
CA ARG A 119 5.11 8.19 -10.08
C ARG A 119 4.84 9.57 -9.45
N PRO A 120 5.79 10.52 -9.56
CA PRO A 120 5.69 11.83 -8.89
C PRO A 120 4.54 12.70 -9.43
N THR A 121 4.03 12.42 -10.63
CA THR A 121 2.90 13.14 -11.22
C THR A 121 1.53 12.66 -10.73
N ILE A 122 1.47 11.56 -9.96
CA ILE A 122 0.22 11.11 -9.33
C ILE A 122 -0.02 11.95 -8.05
N PRO A 123 -1.13 12.70 -7.96
CA PRO A 123 -1.41 13.54 -6.82
C PRO A 123 -1.82 12.70 -5.59
N CYS A 124 -1.65 13.28 -4.39
CA CYS A 124 -2.18 12.68 -3.18
C CYS A 124 -3.72 12.82 -3.16
N PRO A 125 -4.49 11.75 -2.94
CA PRO A 125 -5.96 11.81 -3.04
C PRO A 125 -6.68 12.63 -1.96
N MET A 126 -5.98 13.04 -0.89
CA MET A 126 -6.54 13.83 0.22
C MET A 126 -6.05 15.28 0.25
N HIS A 127 -5.30 15.73 -0.76
CA HIS A 127 -4.74 17.09 -0.84
C HIS A 127 -5.03 17.73 -2.20
#